data_AF-A0A7S1RCW4-F1
#
_entry.id   AF-A0A7S1RCW4-F1
#
_cell.length_a   1.000
_cell.length_b   1.000
_cell.length_c   1.000
_cell.angle_alpha   90.00
_cell.angle_beta   90.00
_cell.angle_gamma   90.00
#
_symmetry.space_group_name_H-M   'P 1'
#
loop_
_entity.id
_entity.type
_entity.pdbx_description
1 polymer ?
#
loop_
_entity_poly.entity_id
_entity_poly.type
_entity_poly.pdbx_seq_one_letter_code
_entity_poly.pdbx_strand_id
1 'polypeptide(L)'
;IWANARGDQFEWSRRSGPTPSSSTGPGSAADGKYYMFIETSSPRKGGDTAVLKSVPLTVTGTTALSFKYHMHGSTIGSLTVKLGNEVVWQKRGNQGNAWKTATIDLGPHS
;
A
#
# COMPACT_ATOMS: atom_id res chain seq x y z
N ILE A 1 10.19 -4.67 11.15
CA ILE A 1 9.10 -3.84 11.73
C ILE A 1 7.76 -4.02 11.00
N TRP A 2 7.76 -4.25 9.68
CA TRP A 2 6.55 -4.65 8.93
C TRP A 2 6.69 -6.10 8.47
N ALA A 3 5.59 -6.83 8.51
CA ALA A 3 5.51 -8.21 8.05
C ALA A 3 4.18 -8.46 7.35
N ASN A 4 4.21 -9.38 6.41
CA ASN A 4 2.99 -9.91 5.81
C ASN A 4 2.09 -10.53 6.88
N ALA A 5 0.79 -10.30 6.75
CA ALA A 5 -0.20 -10.98 7.56
C ALA A 5 -0.24 -12.48 7.19
N ARG A 6 -1.01 -13.25 7.94
CA ARG A 6 -1.33 -14.64 7.60
C ARG A 6 -2.83 -14.74 7.39
N GLY A 7 -3.24 -15.58 6.43
CA GLY A 7 -4.63 -15.91 6.18
C GLY A 7 -5.37 -14.98 5.21
N ASP A 8 -4.67 -14.00 4.63
CA ASP A 8 -5.08 -13.27 3.44
C ASP A 8 -4.72 -14.04 2.14
N GLN A 9 -5.15 -13.53 0.99
CA GLN A 9 -5.12 -14.28 -0.27
C GLN A 9 -3.76 -14.26 -0.98
N PHE A 10 -2.91 -13.29 -0.67
CA PHE A 10 -1.55 -13.16 -1.22
C PHE A 10 -0.74 -12.14 -0.43
N GLU A 11 0.52 -12.00 -0.84
CA GLU A 11 1.53 -11.31 -0.05
C GLU A 11 2.09 -10.09 -0.73
N TRP A 12 2.48 -9.10 0.08
CA TRP A 12 3.36 -8.03 -0.38
C TRP A 12 4.75 -8.58 -0.62
N SER A 13 5.39 -8.11 -1.70
CA SER A 13 6.75 -8.48 -2.07
C SER A 13 7.63 -7.25 -2.23
N ARG A 14 8.94 -7.39 -1.98
CA ARG A 14 9.90 -6.32 -2.22
C ARG A 14 10.38 -6.40 -3.67
N ARG A 15 10.21 -5.32 -4.44
CA ARG A 15 10.54 -5.26 -5.86
C ARG A 15 11.49 -4.11 -6.19
N SER A 16 12.31 -4.30 -7.23
CA SER A 16 13.08 -3.25 -7.90
C SER A 16 12.78 -3.26 -9.39
N GLY A 17 12.81 -2.08 -10.04
CA GLY A 17 12.47 -1.94 -11.46
C GLY A 17 10.96 -1.96 -11.74
N PRO A 18 10.55 -2.15 -13.01
CA PRO A 18 9.16 -2.01 -13.42
C PRO A 18 8.27 -3.13 -12.92
N THR A 19 6.96 -2.91 -12.83
CA THR A 19 5.98 -3.97 -12.56
C THR A 19 5.95 -5.04 -13.66
N PRO A 20 5.57 -6.30 -13.36
CA PRO A 20 5.49 -7.36 -14.38
C PRO A 20 4.41 -7.11 -15.43
N SER A 21 3.27 -6.56 -15.01
CA SER A 21 2.14 -6.31 -15.90
C SER A 21 2.35 -5.11 -16.81
N SER A 22 1.72 -5.14 -17.99
CA SER A 22 1.70 -4.03 -18.93
C SER A 22 0.67 -2.98 -18.51
N SER A 23 0.87 -1.73 -18.96
CA SER A 23 -0.03 -0.61 -18.66
C SER A 23 -0.24 -0.37 -17.15
N THR A 24 0.71 -0.79 -16.33
CA THR A 24 0.78 -0.54 -14.90
C THR A 24 2.07 0.23 -14.57
N GLY A 25 2.32 0.45 -13.30
CA GLY A 25 3.57 1.03 -12.81
C GLY A 25 3.76 0.71 -11.35
N PRO A 26 4.87 1.13 -10.74
CA PRO A 26 5.84 2.08 -11.26
C PRO A 26 6.91 1.44 -12.17
N GLY A 27 7.70 2.28 -12.86
CA GLY A 27 8.92 1.84 -13.56
C GLY A 27 10.14 1.68 -12.63
N SER A 28 10.16 2.39 -11.51
CA SER A 28 11.24 2.38 -10.52
C SER A 28 10.72 2.80 -9.13
N ALA A 29 11.52 2.57 -8.09
CA ALA A 29 11.18 2.97 -6.74
C ALA A 29 11.08 4.50 -6.61
N ALA A 30 10.21 4.96 -5.71
CA ALA A 30 10.03 6.39 -5.41
C ALA A 30 11.25 7.03 -4.73
N ASP A 31 12.06 6.19 -4.11
CA ASP A 31 13.34 6.49 -3.48
C ASP A 31 14.16 5.18 -3.41
N GLY A 32 15.48 5.30 -3.50
CA GLY A 32 16.40 4.17 -3.50
C GLY A 32 16.11 3.14 -4.60
N LYS A 33 16.29 1.85 -4.27
CA LYS A 33 16.22 0.74 -5.23
C LYS A 33 14.92 -0.06 -5.17
N TYR A 34 14.26 -0.10 -4.01
CA TYR A 34 13.18 -1.05 -3.73
C TYR A 34 11.90 -0.35 -3.31
N TYR A 35 10.77 -0.96 -3.65
CA TYR A 35 9.44 -0.63 -3.16
C TYR A 35 8.68 -1.90 -2.77
N MET A 36 7.67 -1.75 -1.93
CA MET A 36 6.73 -2.83 -1.64
C MET A 36 5.67 -2.89 -2.74
N PHE A 37 5.40 -4.09 -3.21
CA PHE A 37 4.62 -4.34 -4.42
C PHE A 37 3.64 -5.49 -4.21
N ILE A 38 2.46 -5.31 -4.81
CA ILE A 38 1.51 -6.37 -5.07
C ILE A 38 1.13 -6.36 -6.54
N GLU A 39 1.03 -7.55 -7.13
CA GLU A 39 0.45 -7.72 -8.45
C GLU A 39 -1.06 -7.83 -8.31
N THR A 40 -1.80 -6.96 -9.00
CA THR A 40 -3.28 -6.90 -8.94
C THR A 40 -3.92 -7.45 -10.20
N SER A 41 -3.13 -7.75 -11.23
CA SER A 41 -3.60 -8.38 -12.46
C SER A 41 -3.88 -9.87 -12.26
N SER A 42 -4.35 -10.53 -13.33
CA SER A 42 -4.66 -11.96 -13.32
C SER A 42 -3.50 -12.78 -12.74
N PRO A 43 -3.77 -13.73 -11.81
CA PRO A 43 -5.06 -14.32 -11.50
C PRO A 43 -5.82 -13.66 -10.33
N ARG A 44 -5.39 -12.48 -9.85
CA ARG A 44 -6.10 -11.81 -8.76
C ARG A 44 -7.55 -11.46 -9.16
N LYS A 45 -8.45 -11.57 -8.19
CA LYS A 45 -9.88 -11.26 -8.36
C LYS A 45 -10.29 -10.10 -7.44
N GLY A 46 -11.39 -9.43 -7.79
CA GLY A 46 -12.00 -8.43 -6.91
C GLY A 46 -12.33 -9.04 -5.55
N GLY A 47 -11.84 -8.42 -4.47
CA GLY A 47 -11.97 -8.92 -3.10
C GLY A 47 -10.74 -9.68 -2.59
N ASP A 48 -9.77 -10.00 -3.44
CA ASP A 48 -8.47 -10.48 -2.98
C ASP A 48 -7.74 -9.41 -2.17
N THR A 49 -7.18 -9.79 -1.03
CA THR A 49 -6.45 -8.88 -0.16
C THR A 49 -5.04 -9.40 0.13
N ALA A 50 -4.15 -8.45 0.37
CA ALA A 50 -2.82 -8.64 0.93
C ALA A 50 -2.58 -7.55 1.96
N VAL A 51 -2.18 -7.93 3.17
CA VAL A 51 -2.10 -7.04 4.32
C VAL A 51 -0.68 -7.04 4.86
N LEU A 52 -0.03 -5.88 4.80
CA LEU A 52 1.23 -5.63 5.48
C LEU A 52 0.93 -5.02 6.86
N LYS A 53 1.37 -5.68 7.93
CA LYS A 53 1.15 -5.26 9.32
C LYS A 53 2.45 -4.79 9.96
N SER A 54 2.38 -3.69 10.71
CA SER A 54 3.47 -3.31 11.59
C SER A 54 3.48 -4.18 12.85
N VAL A 55 4.56 -4.11 13.60
CA VAL A 55 4.50 -4.42 15.04
C VAL A 55 3.43 -3.53 15.71
N PRO A 56 2.84 -3.95 16.83
CA PRO A 56 1.99 -3.07 17.62
C PRO A 56 2.75 -1.79 17.98
N LEU A 57 2.12 -0.64 17.71
CA LEU A 57 2.67 0.68 18.02
C LEU A 57 1.73 1.34 19.02
N THR A 58 2.29 1.85 20.11
CA THR A 58 1.58 2.79 20.98
C THR A 58 1.70 4.17 20.36
N VAL A 59 0.59 4.70 19.90
CA VAL A 59 0.55 6.05 19.34
C VAL A 59 0.29 7.05 20.47
N THR A 60 1.30 7.84 20.83
CA THR A 60 1.21 8.84 21.89
C THR A 60 1.55 10.22 21.34
N GLY A 61 0.73 11.24 21.66
CA GLY A 61 0.95 12.60 21.18
C GLY A 61 0.78 12.75 19.66
N THR A 62 1.38 13.80 19.08
CA THR A 62 1.32 14.07 17.64
C THR A 62 2.18 13.06 16.88
N THR A 63 1.55 12.08 16.25
CA THR A 63 2.20 11.03 15.46
C THR A 63 1.59 11.00 14.07
N ALA A 64 2.40 10.91 13.02
CA ALA A 64 1.89 10.81 11.65
C ALA A 64 2.55 9.67 10.87
N LEU A 65 1.78 9.00 10.02
CA LEU A 65 2.29 8.06 9.03
C LEU A 65 2.43 8.77 7.68
N SER A 66 3.66 8.87 7.18
CA SER A 66 3.95 9.36 5.83
C SER A 66 4.48 8.24 4.95
N PHE A 67 3.93 8.10 3.75
CA PHE A 67 4.37 7.10 2.79
C PHE A 67 4.14 7.57 1.35
N LYS A 68 4.95 7.03 0.43
CA LYS A 68 4.73 7.17 -1.00
C LYS A 68 3.97 5.96 -1.54
N TYR A 69 3.02 6.19 -2.45
CA TYR A 69 2.24 5.14 -3.11
C TYR A 69 2.16 5.37 -4.62
N HIS A 70 2.01 4.30 -5.38
CA HIS A 70 1.80 4.33 -6.83
C HIS A 70 0.65 3.39 -7.18
N MET A 71 -0.44 3.94 -7.71
CA MET A 71 -1.64 3.18 -8.08
C MET A 71 -1.99 3.47 -9.53
N HIS A 72 -1.46 2.67 -10.45
CA HIS A 72 -1.67 2.81 -11.90
C HIS A 72 -2.03 1.47 -12.53
N GLY A 73 -3.16 1.42 -13.22
CA GLY A 73 -3.68 0.20 -13.84
C GLY A 73 -5.20 0.07 -13.68
N SER A 74 -5.85 -0.64 -14.60
CA SER A 74 -7.31 -0.84 -14.58
C SER A 74 -7.79 -1.76 -13.45
N THR A 75 -6.93 -2.68 -12.98
CA THR A 75 -7.25 -3.66 -11.94
C THR A 75 -6.71 -3.28 -10.55
N ILE A 76 -6.18 -2.07 -10.38
CA ILE A 76 -5.38 -1.66 -9.20
C ILE A 76 -6.14 -1.69 -7.86
N GLY A 77 -7.46 -1.83 -7.87
CA GLY A 77 -8.28 -2.02 -6.67
C GLY A 77 -8.21 -0.83 -5.70
N SER A 78 -7.95 -1.10 -4.42
CA SER A 78 -7.88 -0.08 -3.37
C SER A 78 -6.68 -0.29 -2.45
N LEU A 79 -6.04 0.79 -2.05
CA LEU A 79 -5.04 0.81 -0.98
C LEU A 79 -5.64 1.48 0.25
N THR A 80 -5.61 0.78 1.39
CA THR A 80 -6.22 1.22 2.65
C THR A 80 -5.20 1.16 3.76
N VAL A 81 -5.15 2.19 4.60
CA VAL A 81 -4.41 2.19 5.87
C VAL A 81 -5.41 2.06 7.00
N LYS A 82 -5.14 1.14 7.93
CA LYS A 82 -5.94 0.96 9.13
C LYS A 82 -5.10 1.17 10.40
N LEU A 83 -5.70 1.83 11.39
CA LEU A 83 -5.20 1.88 12.77
C LEU A 83 -6.09 0.96 13.62
N GLY A 84 -5.57 -0.21 13.99
CA GLY A 84 -6.41 -1.28 14.52
C GLY A 84 -7.45 -1.71 13.49
N ASN A 85 -8.73 -1.51 13.81
CA ASN A 85 -9.85 -1.84 12.91
C ASN A 85 -10.37 -0.63 12.13
N GLU A 86 -9.95 0.59 12.48
CA GLU A 86 -10.42 1.83 11.88
C GLU A 86 -9.71 2.11 10.56
N VAL A 87 -10.44 2.54 9.53
CA VAL A 87 -9.87 3.01 8.27
C VAL A 87 -9.54 4.49 8.39
N VAL A 88 -8.26 4.81 8.46
CA VAL A 88 -7.77 6.19 8.60
C VAL A 88 -7.40 6.84 7.26
N TRP A 89 -7.21 6.04 6.21
CA TRP A 89 -6.94 6.55 4.86
C TRP A 89 -7.24 5.50 3.79
N GLN A 90 -7.71 5.97 2.64
CA GLN A 90 -7.96 5.10 1.49
C GLN A 90 -7.84 5.83 0.15
N LYS A 91 -7.32 5.12 -0.86
CA LYS A 91 -7.49 5.47 -2.28
C LYS A 91 -8.02 4.28 -3.07
N ARG A 92 -8.83 4.58 -4.09
CA ARG A 92 -9.52 3.60 -4.93
C ARG A 92 -9.28 3.88 -6.40
N GLY A 93 -9.05 2.84 -7.16
CA GLY A 93 -8.86 2.90 -8.61
C GLY A 93 -7.56 3.60 -9.00
N ASN A 94 -7.42 3.82 -10.30
CA ASN A 94 -6.25 4.45 -10.90
C ASN A 94 -6.07 5.88 -10.37
N GLN A 95 -4.89 6.17 -9.83
CA GLN A 95 -4.48 7.48 -9.33
C GLN A 95 -3.54 8.20 -10.32
N GLY A 96 -3.23 7.59 -11.45
CA GLY A 96 -2.31 8.10 -12.47
C GLY A 96 -0.92 7.47 -12.38
N ASN A 97 -0.14 7.64 -13.45
CA ASN A 97 1.20 7.06 -13.59
C ASN A 97 2.28 7.95 -12.94
N ALA A 98 2.14 8.21 -11.65
CA ALA A 98 3.13 8.94 -10.86
C ALA A 98 3.08 8.50 -9.40
N TRP A 99 4.24 8.53 -8.73
CA TRP A 99 4.31 8.38 -7.29
C TRP A 99 3.61 9.56 -6.61
N LYS A 100 2.83 9.26 -5.57
CA LYS A 100 2.14 10.24 -4.73
C LYS A 100 2.56 10.06 -3.28
N THR A 101 2.44 11.12 -2.50
CA THR A 101 2.70 11.09 -1.05
C THR A 101 1.37 11.19 -0.30
N ALA A 102 1.23 10.41 0.76
CA ALA A 102 0.18 10.57 1.75
C ALA A 102 0.84 10.77 3.12
N THR A 103 0.26 11.68 3.91
CA THR A 103 0.58 11.89 5.32
C THR A 103 -0.73 11.83 6.09
N ILE A 104 -0.79 10.94 7.07
CA ILE A 104 -1.97 10.68 7.90
C ILE A 104 -1.59 11.02 9.32
N ASP A 105 -2.34 11.92 9.96
CA ASP A 105 -2.24 12.12 11.40
C ASP A 105 -2.86 10.91 12.11
N LEU A 106 -2.07 10.26 12.96
CA LEU A 106 -2.46 9.11 13.78
C LEU A 106 -2.69 9.52 15.24
N GLY A 107 -2.53 10.80 15.57
CA GLY A 107 -2.83 11.32 16.89
C GLY A 107 -4.28 11.03 17.29
N PRO A 108 -4.61 11.14 18.59
CA PRO A 108 -5.96 10.86 19.07
C PRO A 108 -6.98 11.73 18.34
N HIS A 109 -7.79 11.12 17.48
CA HIS A 109 -9.01 11.71 16.98
C HIS A 109 -9.98 11.77 18.17
N SER A 110 -10.27 12.99 18.61
CA SER A 110 -11.21 13.25 19.72
C SER A 110 -12.63 12.87 19.33
#